data_AF-A0A6L9QUF2-F1
#
_entry.id   AF-A0A6L9QUF2-F1
#
_cell.length_a   1.000
_cell.length_b   1.000
_cell.length_c   1.000
_cell.angle_alpha   90.00
_cell.angle_beta   90.00
_cell.angle_gamma   90.00
#
_symmetry.space_group_name_H-M   'P 1'
#
loop_
_entity.id
_entity.type
_entity.pdbx_description
1 polymer ?
#
loop_
_entity_poly.entity_id
_entity_poly.type
_entity_poly.pdbx_seq_one_letter_code
_entity_poly.pdbx_strand_id
1 'polypeptide(L)'
;MRSRPLYDVVAVLARLGVGIVFMAHGWQKIEAGITATGRTFDGLGVPLPTAAAVYSAFVELLGGAALIAGLGLPVTGALLFIDMAGAFIFVHADQGLFVVDGGTLRNGYELVLALGMASLVFAAGGGGRLTLDQWIIGKRLRAATDADEEDDAASFVESLRQAESKPPKKPRRTPKPSAPEPAAPLEKPTPEGSDDDLLVAGRRKNPQRRRASTTQPIKSPADDPKSP
;
A
#
# COMPACT_ATOMS: atom_id res chain seq x y z
N MET A 1 -5.72 -7.66 -9.60
CA MET A 1 -4.64 -6.63 -9.61
C MET A 1 -3.70 -6.93 -10.78
N ARG A 2 -3.48 -5.99 -11.72
CA ARG A 2 -2.53 -6.20 -12.83
C ARG A 2 -1.11 -6.29 -12.29
N SER A 3 -0.35 -7.32 -12.68
CA SER A 3 1.09 -7.39 -12.43
C SER A 3 1.78 -6.22 -13.16
N ARG A 4 2.65 -5.51 -12.45
CA ARG A 4 3.48 -4.45 -13.00
C ARG A 4 4.94 -4.80 -12.69
N PRO A 5 5.54 -5.74 -13.45
CA PRO A 5 6.85 -6.30 -13.11
C PRO A 5 7.93 -5.20 -13.02
N LEU A 6 7.87 -4.20 -13.89
CA LEU A 6 8.76 -3.04 -13.83
C LEU A 6 8.63 -2.27 -12.52
N TYR A 7 7.40 -2.02 -12.05
CA TYR A 7 7.16 -1.33 -10.78
C TYR A 7 7.71 -2.14 -9.60
N ASP A 8 7.50 -3.46 -9.61
CA ASP A 8 8.00 -4.33 -8.55
C ASP A 8 9.54 -4.34 -8.49
N VAL A 9 10.21 -4.38 -9.64
CA VAL A 9 11.69 -4.29 -9.71
C VAL A 9 12.17 -2.91 -9.24
N VAL A 10 11.56 -1.82 -9.72
CA VAL A 10 11.92 -0.46 -9.30
C VAL A 10 11.73 -0.28 -7.80
N ALA A 11 10.65 -0.80 -7.23
CA ALA A 11 10.39 -0.70 -5.81
C ALA A 11 11.41 -1.49 -4.97
N VAL A 12 11.88 -2.65 -5.45
CA VAL A 12 13.00 -3.39 -4.81
C VAL A 12 14.29 -2.57 -4.86
N LEU A 13 14.63 -2.01 -6.03
CA LEU A 13 15.84 -1.19 -6.17
C LEU A 13 15.80 0.06 -5.31
N ALA A 14 14.64 0.72 -5.24
CA ALA A 14 14.43 1.87 -4.37
C ALA A 14 14.63 1.49 -2.89
N ARG A 15 14.06 0.36 -2.44
CA ARG A 15 14.27 -0.15 -1.08
C ARG A 15 15.73 -0.49 -0.81
N LEU A 16 16.42 -1.08 -1.78
CA LEU A 16 17.83 -1.42 -1.64
C LEU A 16 18.69 -0.16 -1.48
N GLY A 17 18.52 0.84 -2.35
CA GLY A 17 19.27 2.09 -2.28
C GLY A 17 19.01 2.85 -0.97
N VAL A 18 17.73 3.09 -0.65
CA VAL A 18 17.35 3.83 0.56
C VAL A 18 17.76 3.07 1.83
N GLY A 19 17.52 1.75 1.85
CA GLY A 19 17.87 0.91 3.00
C GLY A 19 19.37 0.81 3.25
N ILE A 20 20.21 0.73 2.20
CA ILE A 20 21.67 0.74 2.35
C ILE A 20 22.15 2.04 2.98
N VAL A 21 21.60 3.18 2.57
CA VAL A 21 21.99 4.49 3.13
C VAL A 21 21.66 4.55 4.62
N PHE A 22 20.44 4.16 5.01
CA PHE A 22 20.07 4.08 6.42
C PHE A 22 20.95 3.10 7.21
N MET A 23 21.22 1.91 6.67
CA MET A 23 22.12 0.95 7.32
C MET A 23 23.52 1.52 7.55
N ALA A 24 24.07 2.24 6.56
CA ALA A 24 25.37 2.86 6.67
C ALA A 24 25.40 3.94 7.77
N HIS A 25 24.37 4.81 7.81
CA HIS A 25 24.27 5.83 8.86
C HIS A 25 24.07 5.24 10.26
N GLY A 26 23.21 4.22 10.38
CA GLY A 26 22.98 3.53 11.65
C GLY A 26 24.25 2.82 12.12
N TRP A 27 24.96 2.14 11.21
CA TRP A 27 26.24 1.51 11.51
C TRP A 27 27.29 2.50 12.00
N GLN A 28 27.42 3.65 11.32
CA GLN A 28 28.36 4.70 11.73
C GLN A 28 28.06 5.20 13.16
N LYS A 29 26.78 5.31 13.55
CA LYS A 29 26.39 5.68 14.93
C LYS A 29 26.73 4.61 15.95
N ILE A 30 26.59 3.33 15.59
CA ILE A 30 27.00 2.21 16.45
C ILE A 30 28.51 2.18 16.63
N GLU A 31 29.27 2.37 15.55
CA GLU A 31 30.74 2.41 15.56
C GLU A 31 31.27 3.59 16.39
N ALA A 32 30.68 4.77 16.24
CA ALA A 32 30.99 5.93 17.08
C ALA A 32 30.62 5.70 18.56
N GLY A 33 29.63 4.84 18.81
CA GLY A 33 29.09 4.55 20.13
C GLY A 33 27.94 5.48 20.51
N ILE A 34 26.94 4.91 21.19
CA ILE A 34 25.72 5.63 21.60
C ILE A 34 26.04 6.83 22.49
N THR A 35 26.98 6.70 23.43
CA THR A 35 27.36 7.80 24.31
C THR A 35 27.98 8.97 23.53
N ALA A 36 28.81 8.69 22.52
CA ALA A 36 29.41 9.75 21.70
C ALA A 36 28.35 10.42 20.83
N THR A 37 27.49 9.63 20.18
CA THR A 37 26.37 10.13 19.38
C THR A 37 25.42 10.99 20.22
N GLY A 38 25.12 10.56 21.46
CA GLY A 38 24.32 11.31 22.40
C GLY A 38 24.93 12.66 22.74
N ARG A 39 26.26 12.76 22.97
CA ARG A 39 26.92 14.05 23.19
C ARG A 39 26.84 14.97 21.96
N THR A 40 26.96 14.41 20.76
CA THR A 40 26.78 15.17 19.52
C THR A 40 25.36 15.73 19.44
N PHE A 41 24.36 14.90 19.72
CA PHE A 41 22.94 15.31 19.71
C PHE A 41 22.62 16.35 20.79
N ASP A 42 23.24 16.24 21.97
CA ASP A 42 23.12 17.23 23.05
C ASP A 42 23.68 18.59 22.60
N GLY A 43 24.85 18.60 21.95
CA GLY A 43 25.44 19.81 21.39
C GLY A 43 24.61 20.45 20.26
N LEU A 44 23.75 19.67 19.60
CA LEU A 44 22.81 20.13 18.57
C LEU A 44 21.44 20.50 19.14
N GLY A 45 21.23 20.39 20.45
CA GLY A 45 19.95 20.74 21.09
C GLY A 45 18.82 19.73 20.87
N VAL A 46 19.14 18.49 20.50
CA VAL A 46 18.15 17.41 20.34
C VAL A 46 17.59 17.02 21.71
N PRO A 47 16.26 16.97 21.90
CA PRO A 47 15.67 16.56 23.17
C PRO A 47 15.95 15.09 23.46
N LEU A 48 16.19 14.77 24.73
CA LEU A 48 16.51 13.41 25.20
C LEU A 48 17.66 12.78 24.38
N PRO A 49 18.85 13.40 24.34
CA PRO A 49 19.89 13.12 23.36
C PRO A 49 20.35 11.65 23.34
N THR A 50 20.48 11.02 24.51
CA THR A 50 20.81 9.59 24.61
C THR A 50 19.71 8.70 24.02
N ALA A 51 18.44 9.01 24.29
CA ALA A 51 17.33 8.23 23.74
C ALA A 51 17.20 8.41 22.23
N ALA A 52 17.40 9.64 21.72
CA ALA A 52 17.45 9.93 20.29
C ALA A 52 18.64 9.24 19.60
N ALA A 53 19.80 9.15 20.25
CA ALA A 53 20.96 8.43 19.74
C ALA A 53 20.69 6.93 19.63
N VAL A 54 20.11 6.31 20.66
CA VAL A 54 19.66 4.91 20.61
C VAL A 54 18.64 4.71 19.51
N TYR A 55 17.60 5.55 19.47
CA TYR A 55 16.55 5.49 18.46
C TYR A 55 17.13 5.53 17.05
N SER A 56 17.85 6.61 16.70
CA SER A 56 18.38 6.76 15.34
C SER A 56 19.35 5.65 14.96
N ALA A 57 20.27 5.26 15.84
CA ALA A 57 21.23 4.19 15.52
C ALA A 57 20.55 2.86 15.20
N PHE A 58 19.58 2.43 16.02
CA PHE A 58 18.89 1.16 15.82
C PHE A 58 17.81 1.23 14.75
N VAL A 59 17.05 2.32 14.65
CA VAL A 59 16.00 2.49 13.64
C VAL A 59 16.60 2.63 12.25
N GLU A 60 17.67 3.40 12.07
CA GLU A 60 18.34 3.48 10.77
C GLU A 60 18.96 2.12 10.39
N LEU A 61 19.62 1.44 11.32
CA LEU A 61 20.28 0.16 11.03
C LEU A 61 19.26 -0.96 10.77
N LEU A 62 18.38 -1.22 11.72
CA LEU A 62 17.41 -2.31 11.64
C LEU A 62 16.27 -1.97 10.69
N GLY A 63 15.83 -0.71 10.66
CA GLY A 63 14.83 -0.24 9.72
C GLY A 63 15.36 -0.24 8.29
N GLY A 64 16.62 0.14 8.06
CA GLY A 64 17.26 -0.01 6.76
C GLY A 64 17.30 -1.47 6.30
N ALA A 65 17.70 -2.40 7.18
CA ALA A 65 17.70 -3.83 6.87
C ALA A 65 16.28 -4.38 6.60
N ALA A 66 15.30 -4.00 7.42
CA ALA A 66 13.91 -4.38 7.24
C ALA A 66 13.33 -3.82 5.92
N LEU A 67 13.71 -2.59 5.55
CA LEU A 67 13.31 -1.97 4.30
C LEU A 67 13.84 -2.76 3.10
N ILE A 68 15.13 -3.14 3.11
CA ILE A 68 15.73 -4.00 2.06
C ILE A 68 14.97 -5.32 1.95
N ALA A 69 14.71 -5.99 3.09
CA ALA A 69 13.97 -7.24 3.13
C ALA A 69 12.50 -7.08 2.68
N GLY A 70 11.93 -5.88 2.78
CA GLY A 70 10.51 -5.67 2.59
C GLY A 70 9.70 -6.22 3.76
N LEU A 71 10.16 -6.01 5.00
CA LEU A 71 9.52 -6.45 6.22
C LEU A 71 8.82 -5.27 6.89
N GLY A 72 7.51 -5.41 7.15
CA GLY A 72 6.72 -4.42 7.89
C GLY A 72 6.77 -3.02 7.28
N LEU A 73 6.79 -2.91 5.94
CA LEU A 73 7.06 -1.65 5.22
C LEU A 73 6.29 -0.42 5.71
N PRO A 74 4.98 -0.50 6.05
CA PRO A 74 4.27 0.64 6.60
C PRO A 74 4.90 1.18 7.89
N VAL A 75 5.26 0.28 8.81
CA VAL A 75 5.83 0.62 10.11
C VAL A 75 7.28 1.05 9.95
N THR A 76 8.07 0.27 9.21
CA THR A 76 9.48 0.58 8.92
C THR A 76 9.63 1.94 8.25
N GLY A 77 8.81 2.24 7.24
CA GLY A 77 8.83 3.53 6.56
C GLY A 77 8.42 4.69 7.47
N ALA A 78 7.43 4.50 8.34
CA ALA A 78 7.01 5.53 9.29
C ALA A 78 8.10 5.84 10.32
N LEU A 79 8.77 4.82 10.86
CA LEU A 79 9.88 5.01 11.81
C LEU A 79 11.06 5.75 11.17
N LEU A 80 11.49 5.32 9.98
CA LEU A 80 12.55 6.00 9.23
C LEU A 80 12.18 7.44 8.85
N PHE A 81 10.91 7.69 8.54
CA PHE A 81 10.43 9.06 8.28
C PHE A 81 10.50 9.94 9.53
N ILE A 82 10.07 9.44 10.70
CA ILE A 82 10.16 10.16 11.98
C ILE A 82 11.62 10.48 12.31
N ASP A 83 12.52 9.53 12.08
CA ASP A 83 13.96 9.73 12.25
C ASP A 83 14.50 10.88 11.36
N MET A 84 14.17 10.85 10.06
CA MET A 84 14.55 11.93 9.14
C MET A 84 13.89 13.27 9.48
N ALA A 85 12.65 13.28 9.98
CA ALA A 85 12.00 14.50 10.44
C ALA A 85 12.73 15.10 11.64
N GLY A 86 13.17 14.28 12.60
CA GLY A 86 14.00 14.72 13.71
C GLY A 86 15.35 15.28 13.24
N ALA A 87 16.04 14.55 12.35
CA ALA A 87 17.29 15.00 11.76
C ALA A 87 17.14 16.33 10.99
N PHE A 88 16.02 16.53 10.31
CA PHE A 88 15.72 17.79 9.64
C PHE A 88 15.56 18.91 10.66
N ILE A 89 14.65 18.76 11.61
CA ILE A 89 14.27 19.83 12.56
C ILE A 89 15.45 20.26 13.44
N PHE A 90 16.22 19.32 13.96
CA PHE A 90 17.24 19.62 14.98
C PHE A 90 18.66 19.76 14.44
N VAL A 91 18.95 19.21 13.25
CA VAL A 91 20.33 19.17 12.73
C VAL A 91 20.49 19.97 11.44
N HIS A 92 19.45 20.06 10.60
CA HIS A 92 19.58 20.64 9.26
C HIS A 92 18.61 21.81 8.95
N ALA A 93 17.71 22.18 9.86
CA ALA A 93 16.65 23.15 9.58
C ALA A 93 17.18 24.57 9.29
N ASP A 94 18.29 24.93 9.91
CA ASP A 94 19.00 26.20 9.70
C ASP A 94 20.03 26.12 8.55
N GLN A 95 20.19 24.93 7.96
CA GLN A 95 21.12 24.70 6.87
C GLN A 95 20.46 24.97 5.51
N GLY A 96 21.28 25.30 4.52
CA GLY A 96 20.81 25.42 3.13
C GLY A 96 20.32 24.08 2.57
N LEU A 97 19.73 24.09 1.37
CA LEU A 97 19.29 22.87 0.71
C LEU A 97 20.46 21.94 0.38
N PHE A 98 21.52 22.49 -0.22
CA PHE A 98 22.61 21.72 -0.82
C PHE A 98 23.72 21.40 0.18
N VAL A 99 24.26 20.18 0.10
CA VAL A 99 25.47 19.76 0.82
C VAL A 99 26.71 20.48 0.29
N VAL A 100 26.69 20.96 -0.95
CA VAL A 100 27.74 21.81 -1.50
C VAL A 100 27.11 23.07 -2.06
N ASP A 101 27.54 24.22 -1.52
CA ASP A 101 27.05 25.53 -1.94
C ASP A 101 28.25 26.47 -2.15
N GLY A 102 28.35 27.05 -3.35
CA GLY A 102 29.45 27.95 -3.70
C GLY A 102 30.85 27.34 -3.61
N GLY A 103 31.01 26.02 -3.71
CA GLY A 103 32.30 25.33 -3.59
C GLY A 103 32.75 25.03 -2.16
N THR A 104 31.93 25.35 -1.16
CA THR A 104 32.17 24.99 0.25
C THR A 104 31.28 23.82 0.64
N LEU A 105 31.85 22.83 1.32
CA LEU A 105 31.09 21.74 1.95
C LEU A 105 30.26 22.31 3.11
N ARG A 106 28.95 22.08 3.07
CA ARG A 106 27.97 22.45 4.09
C ARG A 106 27.14 21.22 4.47
N ASN A 107 26.41 21.28 5.57
CA ASN A 107 25.47 20.22 5.94
C ASN A 107 24.07 20.53 5.39
N GLY A 108 23.84 20.34 4.09
CA GLY A 108 22.52 20.59 3.50
C GLY A 108 21.45 19.58 3.91
N TYR A 109 20.18 19.98 3.84
CA TYR A 109 19.05 19.08 4.19
C TYR A 109 18.54 18.21 3.04
N GLU A 110 19.10 18.29 1.83
CA GLU A 110 18.62 17.55 0.65
C GLU A 110 18.53 16.04 0.86
N LEU A 111 19.54 15.43 1.49
CA LEU A 111 19.57 13.99 1.71
C LEU A 111 18.50 13.55 2.71
N VAL A 112 18.38 14.31 3.82
CA VAL A 112 17.38 14.06 4.87
C VAL A 112 15.97 14.16 4.30
N LEU A 113 15.72 15.19 3.48
CA LEU A 113 14.44 15.38 2.81
C LEU A 113 14.15 14.22 1.83
N ALA A 114 15.12 13.86 0.99
CA ALA A 114 14.96 12.79 0.00
C ALA A 114 14.67 11.43 0.67
N LEU A 115 15.45 11.07 1.69
CA LEU A 115 15.28 9.83 2.43
C LEU A 115 13.97 9.82 3.25
N GLY A 116 13.61 10.96 3.86
CA GLY A 116 12.34 11.10 4.56
C GLY A 116 11.15 10.88 3.62
N MET A 117 11.11 11.57 2.48
CA MET A 117 10.02 11.41 1.52
C MET A 117 9.97 10.01 0.91
N ALA A 118 11.11 9.40 0.61
CA ALA A 118 11.16 8.00 0.17
C ALA A 118 10.61 7.04 1.24
N SER A 119 10.96 7.26 2.52
CA SER A 119 10.46 6.47 3.64
C SER A 119 8.95 6.60 3.79
N LEU A 120 8.40 7.79 3.58
CA LEU A 120 6.95 8.03 3.59
C LEU A 120 6.24 7.32 2.43
N VAL A 121 6.85 7.25 1.25
CA VAL A 121 6.32 6.46 0.12
C VAL A 121 6.24 4.98 0.50
N PHE A 122 7.26 4.43 1.16
CA PHE A 122 7.22 3.05 1.64
C PHE A 122 6.19 2.85 2.76
N ALA A 123 6.05 3.83 3.66
CA ALA A 123 5.03 3.84 4.71
C ALA A 123 3.61 3.75 4.11
N ALA A 124 3.38 4.44 2.98
CA ALA A 124 2.12 4.45 2.24
C ALA A 124 1.90 3.21 1.35
N GLY A 125 2.79 2.22 1.38
CA GLY A 125 2.67 0.98 0.60
C GLY A 125 3.36 0.99 -0.77
N GLY A 126 4.24 1.96 -1.03
CA GLY A 126 5.00 2.08 -2.28
C GLY A 126 6.12 1.05 -2.50
N GLY A 127 6.20 0.00 -1.68
CA GLY A 127 7.29 -0.98 -1.67
C GLY A 127 7.23 -2.10 -2.71
N GLY A 128 6.19 -2.13 -3.53
CA GLY A 128 5.96 -3.20 -4.51
C GLY A 128 5.50 -4.51 -3.88
N ARG A 129 5.32 -5.54 -4.72
CA ARG A 129 4.81 -6.86 -4.29
C ARG A 129 5.92 -7.82 -3.86
N LEU A 130 7.16 -7.58 -4.28
CA LEU A 130 8.31 -8.44 -3.96
C LEU A 130 8.83 -8.16 -2.55
N THR A 131 8.02 -8.47 -1.53
CA THR A 131 8.34 -8.25 -0.12
C THR A 131 8.36 -9.57 0.63
N LEU A 132 9.22 -9.67 1.65
CA LEU A 132 9.25 -10.86 2.50
C LEU A 132 7.92 -11.04 3.25
N ASP A 133 7.22 -9.94 3.57
CA ASP A 133 5.85 -9.97 4.10
C ASP A 133 4.90 -10.81 3.24
N GLN A 134 4.88 -10.55 1.92
CA GLN A 134 4.00 -11.28 1.00
C GLN A 134 4.42 -12.74 0.83
N TRP A 135 5.72 -13.03 0.91
CA TRP A 135 6.21 -14.41 0.87
C TRP A 135 5.81 -15.20 2.12
N ILE A 136 5.92 -14.60 3.30
CA ILE A 136 5.53 -15.23 4.57
C ILE A 136 4.01 -15.42 4.63
N ILE A 137 3.24 -14.38 4.30
CA ILE A 137 1.77 -14.44 4.27
C ILE A 137 1.29 -15.45 3.23
N GLY A 138 1.88 -15.45 2.03
CA GLY A 138 1.54 -16.39 0.97
C GLY A 138 1.81 -17.86 1.36
N LYS A 139 2.89 -18.13 2.08
CA LYS A 139 3.16 -19.47 2.64
C LYS A 139 2.12 -19.91 3.67
N ARG A 140 1.73 -19.00 4.58
CA ARG A 140 0.71 -19.30 5.60
C ARG A 140 -0.67 -19.58 5.00
N LEU A 141 -1.06 -18.80 3.99
CA LEU A 141 -2.35 -19.00 3.32
C LEU A 141 -2.40 -20.32 2.54
N ARG A 142 -1.30 -20.71 1.89
CA ARG A 142 -1.19 -22.01 1.22
C ARG A 142 -1.24 -23.17 2.21
N ALA A 143 -0.46 -23.11 3.29
CA ALA A 143 -0.48 -24.14 4.33
C ALA A 143 -1.86 -24.30 4.98
N ALA A 144 -2.64 -23.22 5.14
CA ALA A 144 -4.02 -23.31 5.62
C ALA A 144 -4.95 -23.99 4.60
N THR A 145 -4.80 -23.67 3.31
CA THR A 145 -5.60 -24.29 2.24
C THR A 145 -5.30 -25.78 2.12
N ASP A 146 -4.02 -26.16 2.16
CA ASP A 146 -3.60 -27.57 2.08
C ASP A 146 -4.14 -28.39 3.27
N ALA A 147 -4.20 -27.79 4.48
CA ALA A 147 -4.78 -28.43 5.66
C ALA A 147 -6.30 -28.61 5.55
N ASP A 148 -7.02 -27.60 5.04
CA ASP A 148 -8.46 -27.67 4.81
C ASP A 148 -8.80 -28.76 3.75
N GLU A 149 -8.01 -28.85 2.66
CA GLU A 149 -8.18 -29.86 1.61
C GLU A 149 -7.91 -31.29 2.12
N GLU A 150 -6.93 -31.47 3.00
CA GLU A 150 -6.62 -32.77 3.63
C GLU A 150 -7.76 -33.24 4.57
N ASP A 151 -8.33 -32.34 5.37
CA ASP A 151 -9.48 -32.64 6.24
C ASP A 151 -10.74 -33.01 5.43
N ASP A 152 -11.02 -32.28 4.34
CA ASP A 152 -12.13 -32.57 3.43
C ASP A 152 -11.95 -33.94 2.76
N ALA A 153 -10.76 -34.25 2.26
CA ALA A 153 -10.45 -35.54 1.66
C ALA A 153 -10.58 -36.70 2.67
N ALA A 154 -10.11 -36.51 3.91
CA ALA A 154 -10.24 -37.50 4.98
C ALA A 154 -11.71 -37.77 5.33
N SER A 155 -12.54 -36.71 5.42
CA SER A 155 -13.97 -36.84 5.70
C SER A 155 -14.72 -37.59 4.60
N PHE A 156 -14.36 -37.36 3.33
CA PHE A 156 -14.95 -38.05 2.18
C PHE A 156 -14.59 -39.53 2.17
N VAL A 157 -13.32 -39.88 2.40
CA VAL A 157 -12.87 -41.28 2.49
C VAL A 157 -13.58 -42.01 3.63
N GLU A 158 -13.77 -41.37 4.77
CA GLU A 158 -14.51 -41.94 5.89
C GLU A 158 -16.00 -42.15 5.56
N SER A 159 -16.61 -41.23 4.82
CA SER A 159 -17.99 -41.40 4.34
C SER A 159 -18.15 -42.60 3.39
N LEU A 160 -17.15 -42.85 2.54
CA LEU A 160 -17.12 -44.02 1.65
C LEU A 160 -16.95 -45.32 2.44
N ARG A 161 -16.05 -45.34 3.43
CA ARG A 161 -15.87 -46.50 4.32
C ARG A 161 -17.14 -46.81 5.11
N GLN A 162 -17.87 -45.78 5.55
CA GLN A 162 -19.17 -45.95 6.22
C GLN A 162 -20.28 -46.43 5.28
N ALA A 163 -20.22 -46.06 4.00
CA ALA A 163 -21.14 -46.56 2.98
C ALA A 163 -20.87 -48.03 2.63
N GLU A 164 -19.60 -48.45 2.61
CA GLU A 164 -19.18 -49.82 2.30
C GLU A 164 -19.42 -50.80 3.47
N SER A 165 -19.30 -50.33 4.73
CA SER A 165 -19.50 -51.15 5.92
C SER A 165 -20.96 -51.34 6.37
N LYS A 166 -21.92 -50.63 5.76
CA LYS A 166 -23.36 -50.79 6.02
C LYS A 166 -24.02 -51.71 4.98
N PRO A 167 -24.78 -52.76 5.38
CA PRO A 167 -25.58 -53.53 4.42
C PRO A 167 -26.69 -52.65 3.82
N PRO A 168 -27.18 -52.96 2.60
CA PRO A 168 -28.07 -52.07 1.85
C PRO A 168 -29.37 -51.86 2.62
N LYS A 169 -29.64 -50.63 3.04
CA LYS A 169 -30.94 -50.26 3.58
C LYS A 169 -31.93 -50.24 2.40
N LYS A 170 -32.90 -51.16 2.40
CA LYS A 170 -33.97 -51.27 1.38
C LYS A 170 -34.51 -49.87 1.02
N PRO A 171 -34.75 -49.59 -0.27
CA PRO A 171 -35.23 -48.29 -0.69
C PRO A 171 -36.54 -47.96 0.01
N ARG A 172 -36.54 -46.88 0.79
CA ARG A 172 -37.78 -46.27 1.30
C ARG A 172 -38.50 -45.71 0.08
N ARG A 173 -39.61 -46.35 -0.31
CA ARG A 173 -40.50 -45.89 -1.40
C ARG A 173 -40.80 -44.41 -1.19
N THR A 174 -40.39 -43.58 -2.15
CA THR A 174 -40.92 -42.23 -2.32
C THR A 174 -42.42 -42.34 -2.62
N PRO A 175 -43.29 -41.50 -2.02
CA PRO A 175 -44.64 -41.34 -2.52
C PRO A 175 -44.58 -40.84 -3.96
N LYS A 176 -45.26 -41.54 -4.85
CA LYS A 176 -45.42 -41.22 -6.27
C LYS A 176 -46.01 -39.80 -6.41
N PRO A 177 -45.47 -38.91 -7.26
CA PRO A 177 -46.17 -37.69 -7.64
C PRO A 177 -47.43 -38.07 -8.42
N SER A 178 -48.60 -37.72 -7.91
CA SER A 178 -49.87 -37.82 -8.61
C SER A 178 -49.82 -36.88 -9.82
N ALA A 179 -50.06 -37.41 -11.02
CA ALA A 179 -50.27 -36.62 -12.22
C ALA A 179 -51.63 -35.86 -12.15
N PRO A 180 -51.80 -34.76 -12.91
CA PRO A 180 -52.84 -33.76 -12.68
C PRO A 180 -54.12 -33.99 -13.50
N GLU A 181 -55.28 -33.66 -12.93
CA GLU A 181 -56.55 -33.51 -13.66
C GLU A 181 -57.59 -32.74 -12.80
N PRO A 182 -58.60 -32.05 -13.36
CA PRO A 182 -58.59 -30.97 -14.35
C PRO A 182 -59.08 -29.63 -13.76
N ALA A 183 -58.84 -28.54 -14.48
CA ALA A 183 -59.26 -27.18 -14.13
C ALA A 183 -60.80 -26.99 -14.12
N ALA A 184 -61.28 -26.25 -13.11
CA ALA A 184 -62.64 -25.74 -12.99
C ALA A 184 -62.59 -24.26 -12.50
N PRO A 185 -63.63 -23.44 -12.80
CA PRO A 185 -63.43 -22.09 -13.34
C PRO A 185 -63.14 -20.96 -12.35
N LEU A 186 -62.52 -19.92 -12.92
CA LEU A 186 -62.17 -18.61 -12.37
C LEU A 186 -63.31 -17.95 -11.56
N GLU A 187 -63.02 -17.57 -10.32
CA GLU A 187 -63.78 -16.59 -9.55
C GLU A 187 -62.87 -15.36 -9.31
N LYS A 188 -63.31 -14.19 -9.80
CA LYS A 188 -62.58 -12.92 -9.69
C LYS A 188 -62.75 -12.33 -8.29
N PRO A 189 -61.67 -11.77 -7.72
CA PRO A 189 -61.80 -10.55 -6.93
C PRO A 189 -60.99 -9.43 -7.59
N THR A 190 -61.66 -8.32 -7.84
CA THR A 190 -61.08 -7.01 -8.17
C THR A 190 -59.99 -6.61 -7.18
N PRO A 191 -58.91 -5.97 -7.66
CA PRO A 191 -58.26 -4.93 -6.91
C PRO A 191 -58.22 -3.62 -7.71
N GLU A 192 -58.61 -2.56 -7.02
CA GLU A 192 -58.11 -1.21 -7.24
C GLU A 192 -56.58 -1.22 -7.27
N GLY A 193 -55.96 -0.36 -8.10
CA GLY A 193 -54.57 0.01 -7.92
C GLY A 193 -53.78 0.28 -9.19
N SER A 194 -53.57 1.58 -9.41
CA SER A 194 -52.31 2.21 -9.83
C SER A 194 -51.64 1.81 -11.15
N ASP A 195 -51.51 2.83 -11.98
CA ASP A 195 -50.61 2.98 -13.12
C ASP A 195 -49.19 2.47 -12.84
N ASP A 196 -48.63 1.73 -13.79
CA ASP A 196 -47.42 2.13 -14.51
C ASP A 196 -47.00 1.00 -15.46
N ASP A 197 -47.32 1.20 -16.73
CA ASP A 197 -47.01 0.26 -17.80
C ASP A 197 -45.54 0.36 -18.24
N LEU A 198 -45.06 -0.82 -18.58
CA LEU A 198 -43.72 -1.19 -18.97
C LEU A 198 -43.28 -0.64 -20.35
N LEU A 199 -41.96 -0.76 -20.57
CA LEU A 199 -41.26 -1.25 -21.78
C LEU A 199 -40.20 -0.27 -22.32
N VAL A 200 -38.92 -0.51 -22.08
CA VAL A 200 -38.00 -1.47 -22.77
C VAL A 200 -37.43 -0.92 -24.09
N ALA A 201 -36.09 -0.86 -24.08
CA ALA A 201 -35.13 -0.94 -25.20
C ALA A 201 -35.11 0.19 -26.25
N GLY A 202 -33.96 0.89 -26.33
CA GLY A 202 -33.72 1.81 -27.44
C GLY A 202 -32.34 2.47 -27.47
N ARG A 203 -31.32 1.71 -27.83
CA ARG A 203 -30.00 2.18 -28.33
C ARG A 203 -30.15 3.37 -29.31
N ARG A 204 -29.44 4.49 -29.09
CA ARG A 204 -28.78 5.30 -30.15
C ARG A 204 -27.90 6.44 -29.60
N LYS A 205 -26.64 6.45 -30.04
CA LYS A 205 -25.76 7.63 -30.13
C LYS A 205 -26.39 8.69 -31.02
N ASN A 206 -26.24 9.98 -30.70
CA ASN A 206 -25.94 11.05 -31.68
C ASN A 206 -25.54 12.38 -31.00
N PRO A 207 -25.11 13.43 -31.75
CA PRO A 207 -23.81 14.08 -31.51
C PRO A 207 -23.93 15.63 -31.39
N GLN A 208 -22.76 16.28 -31.29
CA GLN A 208 -22.45 17.63 -31.78
C GLN A 208 -23.38 18.81 -31.46
N ARG A 209 -22.82 19.81 -30.74
CA ARG A 209 -22.56 21.17 -31.28
C ARG A 209 -21.74 21.96 -30.25
N ARG A 210 -20.43 22.16 -30.49
CA ARG A 210 -19.84 23.37 -31.08
C ARG A 210 -20.31 24.68 -30.43
N ARG A 211 -19.39 25.36 -29.76
CA ARG A 211 -19.05 26.77 -30.04
C ARG A 211 -17.59 27.04 -29.67
N ALA A 212 -16.83 27.36 -30.71
CA ALA A 212 -15.53 28.02 -30.66
C ALA A 212 -15.74 29.55 -30.51
N SER A 213 -14.62 30.28 -30.48
CA SER A 213 -14.45 31.74 -30.57
C SER A 213 -14.37 32.41 -29.19
N THR A 214 -13.38 33.23 -28.83
CA THR A 214 -12.57 34.15 -29.65
C THR A 214 -11.30 34.56 -28.89
N THR A 215 -10.15 34.47 -29.55
CA THR A 215 -8.93 35.23 -29.24
C THR A 215 -9.13 36.69 -29.60
N GLN A 216 -8.77 37.63 -28.73
CA GLN A 216 -8.38 38.99 -29.15
C GLN A 216 -7.19 39.46 -28.28
N PRO A 217 -6.21 40.18 -28.85
CA PRO A 217 -4.93 40.49 -28.20
C PRO A 217 -4.75 41.99 -27.89
N ILE A 218 -3.58 42.31 -27.30
CA ILE A 218 -2.84 43.60 -27.31
C ILE A 218 -3.24 44.65 -26.25
N LYS A 219 -2.30 44.95 -25.34
CA LYS A 219 -1.55 46.23 -25.30
C LYS A 219 -0.45 46.22 -24.22
N SER A 220 0.81 46.18 -24.67
CA SER A 220 1.93 46.87 -24.00
C SER A 220 2.03 48.29 -24.55
N PRO A 221 2.41 49.25 -23.71
CA PRO A 221 3.45 50.23 -24.04
C PRO A 221 4.56 50.15 -22.96
N ALA A 222 5.80 49.87 -23.35
CA ALA A 222 6.80 50.84 -23.80
C ALA A 222 7.49 51.54 -22.62
N ASP A 223 8.76 51.17 -22.44
CA ASP A 223 9.93 52.00 -22.16
C ASP A 223 9.75 53.26 -21.30
N ASP A 224 10.49 53.30 -20.19
CA ASP A 224 11.18 54.52 -19.79
C ASP A 224 12.57 54.18 -19.20
N PRO A 225 13.67 54.60 -19.84
CA PRO A 225 15.01 54.51 -19.28
C PRO A 225 15.51 55.87 -18.74
N LYS A 226 16.41 55.79 -17.73
CA LYS A 226 17.34 56.82 -17.19
C LYS A 226 16.84 57.67 -16.00
N SER A 227 17.43 57.53 -14.79
CA SER A 227 18.66 58.19 -14.26
C SER A 227 18.34 59.58 -13.65
N PRO A 228 19.16 60.21 -12.76
CA PRO A 228 20.55 59.96 -12.34
C PRO A 228 20.76 59.10 -11.10
#